data_AF-G9NWP6-F1
#
_entry.id   AF-G9NWP6-F1
#
_cell.length_a   1.000
_cell.length_b   1.000
_cell.length_c   1.000
_cell.angle_alpha   90.00
_cell.angle_beta   90.00
_cell.angle_gamma   90.00
#
_symmetry.space_group_name_H-M   'P 1'
#
loop_
_entity.id
_entity.type
_entity.pdbx_description
1 polymer ?
#
loop_
_entity_poly.entity_id
_entity_poly.type
_entity_poly.pdbx_seq_one_letter_code
_entity_poly.pdbx_strand_id
1 'polypeptide(L)'
;MDTFKALFAKPDPQQQMRKCNQLIRSNVRKLDRDIAQLKQVEIRTKNLIIQADKRAQRDPSRAKQAQQEVRIFAGELVRTRKASQRLVTTKATLNSVQMQVSEAFAVRKIEGSIRASVGIMKDVNSLIRLPVLTGTMRELSVELMKAGIIEEMIDETLPEDMDMLEDEEGEGEIEKVLGEVLKEKKEPALPTTPLPEPEKPVAEEEEDEEDAEAMMDQMRNRLDALRS
;
A
#
# COMPACT_ATOMS: atom_id res chain seq x y z
N MET A 1 -47.41 10.06 18.69
CA MET A 1 -47.48 9.67 20.12
C MET A 1 -46.21 8.94 20.57
N ASP A 2 -45.13 8.92 19.77
CA ASP A 2 -43.97 8.04 20.00
C ASP A 2 -42.83 8.69 20.80
N THR A 3 -42.87 10.00 21.01
CA THR A 3 -41.78 10.75 21.65
C THR A 3 -41.67 10.53 23.16
N PHE A 4 -42.81 10.37 23.87
CA PHE A 4 -42.81 10.13 25.32
C PHE A 4 -42.48 8.67 25.70
N LYS A 5 -42.81 7.69 24.85
CA LYS A 5 -42.39 6.30 25.05
C LYS A 5 -40.90 6.10 24.74
N ALA A 6 -40.34 6.85 23.79
CA ALA A 6 -38.92 6.79 23.43
C ALA A 6 -37.97 7.28 24.54
N LEU A 7 -38.45 8.08 25.50
CA LEU A 7 -37.64 8.55 26.64
C LEU A 7 -37.48 7.49 27.75
N PHE A 8 -38.37 6.49 27.82
CA PHE A 8 -38.36 5.44 28.84
C PHE A 8 -38.13 4.02 28.28
N ALA A 9 -38.21 3.83 26.95
CA ALA A 9 -37.95 2.57 26.28
C ALA A 9 -36.54 2.55 25.67
N LYS A 10 -35.83 1.42 25.77
CA LYS A 10 -34.55 1.21 25.08
C LYS A 10 -34.72 1.54 23.58
N PRO A 11 -33.71 2.17 22.93
CA PRO A 11 -33.85 2.56 21.53
C PRO A 11 -34.20 1.37 20.66
N ASP A 12 -35.07 1.57 19.66
CA ASP A 12 -35.49 0.52 18.74
C ASP A 12 -34.26 -0.12 18.07
N PRO A 13 -34.02 -1.44 18.26
CA PRO A 13 -32.83 -2.12 17.72
C PRO A 13 -32.70 -1.98 16.20
N GLN A 14 -33.83 -1.90 15.48
CA GLN A 14 -33.79 -1.69 14.04
C GLN A 14 -33.30 -0.29 13.68
N GLN A 15 -33.67 0.73 14.45
CA GLN A 15 -33.19 2.10 14.26
C GLN A 15 -31.70 2.22 14.60
N GLN A 16 -31.25 1.58 15.68
CA GLN A 16 -29.82 1.50 16.02
C GLN A 16 -29.01 0.85 14.89
N MET A 17 -29.46 -0.30 14.39
CA MET A 17 -28.80 -0.99 13.28
C MET A 17 -28.73 -0.12 12.02
N ARG A 18 -29.81 0.60 11.68
CA ARG A 18 -29.83 1.53 10.53
C ARG A 18 -28.84 2.67 10.73
N LYS A 19 -28.79 3.26 11.94
CA LYS A 19 -27.87 4.36 12.28
C LYS A 19 -26.41 3.91 12.19
N CYS A 20 -26.05 2.78 12.81
CA CYS A 20 -24.69 2.23 12.73
C CYS A 20 -24.28 1.95 11.27
N ASN A 21 -25.16 1.32 10.49
CA ASN A 21 -24.89 1.06 9.07
C ASN A 21 -24.74 2.35 8.24
N GLN A 22 -25.52 3.39 8.54
CA GLN A 22 -25.41 4.67 7.86
C GLN A 22 -24.08 5.36 8.15
N LEU A 23 -23.65 5.37 9.42
CA LEU A 23 -22.36 5.93 9.85
C LEU A 23 -21.18 5.17 9.22
N ILE A 24 -21.24 3.84 9.17
CA ILE A 24 -20.19 3.03 8.56
C ILE A 24 -20.14 3.30 7.05
N ARG A 25 -21.27 3.24 6.34
CA ARG A 25 -21.34 3.45 4.89
C ARG A 25 -20.90 4.86 4.46
N SER A 26 -21.22 5.89 5.23
CA SER A 26 -20.79 7.27 4.90
C SER A 26 -19.26 7.39 4.96
N ASN A 27 -18.63 6.74 5.95
CA ASN A 27 -17.18 6.71 6.09
C ASN A 27 -16.50 5.86 5.02
N VAL A 28 -17.05 4.69 4.67
CA VAL A 28 -16.53 3.88 3.54
C VAL A 28 -16.49 4.72 2.26
N ARG A 29 -17.56 5.46 1.95
CA ARG A 29 -17.60 6.34 0.76
C ARG A 29 -16.63 7.52 0.85
N LYS A 30 -16.32 8.00 2.04
CA LYS A 30 -15.30 9.05 2.25
C LYS A 30 -13.91 8.48 1.93
N LEU A 31 -13.58 7.33 2.53
CA LEU A 31 -12.32 6.61 2.26
C LEU A 31 -12.17 6.26 0.78
N ASP A 32 -13.23 5.83 0.10
CA ASP A 32 -13.19 5.53 -1.35
C ASP A 32 -12.82 6.76 -2.19
N ARG A 33 -13.39 7.92 -1.84
CA ARG A 33 -13.05 9.18 -2.52
C ARG A 33 -11.60 9.57 -2.25
N ASP A 34 -11.14 9.47 -1.01
CA ASP A 34 -9.78 9.82 -0.63
C ASP A 34 -8.75 8.88 -1.29
N ILE A 35 -9.02 7.57 -1.35
CA ILE A 35 -8.20 6.59 -2.08
C ILE A 35 -8.15 6.93 -3.58
N ALA A 36 -9.29 7.26 -4.20
CA ALA A 36 -9.32 7.63 -5.61
C ALA A 36 -8.52 8.93 -5.88
N GLN A 37 -8.61 9.91 -4.98
CA GLN A 37 -7.84 11.15 -5.07
C GLN A 37 -6.33 10.89 -4.92
N LEU A 38 -5.91 10.08 -3.94
CA LEU A 38 -4.51 9.73 -3.76
C LEU A 38 -3.95 8.97 -4.96
N LYS A 39 -4.71 8.06 -5.57
CA LYS A 39 -4.28 7.39 -6.82
C LYS A 39 -4.04 8.39 -7.94
N GLN A 40 -4.88 9.42 -8.09
CA GLN A 40 -4.68 10.46 -9.09
C GLN A 40 -3.47 11.36 -8.77
N VAL A 41 -3.17 11.58 -7.49
CA VAL A 41 -1.94 12.28 -7.06
C VAL A 41 -0.73 11.40 -7.38
N GLU A 42 -0.76 10.11 -7.07
CA GLU A 42 0.32 9.16 -7.37
C GLU A 42 0.69 9.17 -8.85
N ILE A 43 -0.30 9.07 -9.75
CA ILE A 43 -0.08 9.10 -11.20
C ILE A 43 0.55 10.43 -11.64
N ARG A 44 0.07 11.56 -11.11
CA ARG A 44 0.63 12.89 -11.41
C ARG A 44 2.08 13.00 -10.93
N THR A 45 2.39 12.54 -9.72
CA THR A 45 3.75 12.57 -9.16
C THR A 45 4.70 11.69 -9.96
N LYS A 46 4.28 10.48 -10.39
CA LYS A 46 5.07 9.64 -11.32
C LYS A 46 5.41 10.38 -12.61
N ASN A 47 4.44 11.07 -13.21
CA ASN A 47 4.67 11.84 -14.43
C ASN A 47 5.64 13.02 -14.21
N LEU A 48 5.58 13.68 -13.04
CA LEU A 48 6.51 14.76 -12.69
C LEU A 48 7.95 14.25 -12.54
N ILE A 49 8.15 13.08 -11.90
CA ILE A 49 9.46 12.41 -11.80
C ILE A 49 10.04 12.18 -13.21
N ILE A 50 9.25 11.63 -14.11
CA ILE A 50 9.68 11.34 -15.49
C ILE A 50 10.03 12.62 -16.26
N GLN A 51 9.25 13.69 -16.09
CA GLN A 51 9.49 14.96 -16.76
C GLN A 51 10.76 15.65 -16.25
N ALA A 52 10.99 15.60 -14.92
CA ALA A 52 12.18 16.16 -14.30
C ALA A 52 13.45 15.37 -14.72
N ASP A 53 13.40 14.04 -14.78
CA ASP A 53 14.51 13.20 -15.27
C ASP A 53 14.85 13.50 -16.75
N LYS A 54 13.83 13.61 -17.62
CA LYS A 54 14.03 14.01 -19.02
C LYS A 54 14.67 15.41 -19.15
N ARG A 55 14.30 16.35 -18.26
CA ARG A 55 14.89 17.70 -18.24
C ARG A 55 16.35 17.65 -17.83
N ALA A 56 16.70 16.82 -16.83
CA ALA A 56 18.07 16.61 -16.40
C ALA A 56 18.97 16.06 -17.52
N GLN A 57 18.43 15.18 -18.36
CA GLN A 57 19.15 14.59 -19.50
C GLN A 57 19.36 15.57 -20.66
N ARG A 58 18.43 16.51 -20.90
CA ARG A 58 18.48 17.45 -22.03
C ARG A 58 19.32 18.69 -21.76
N ASP A 59 19.36 19.16 -20.52
CA ASP A 59 20.07 20.38 -20.15
C ASP A 59 21.08 20.11 -19.02
N PRO A 60 22.36 19.83 -19.37
CA PRO A 60 23.41 19.57 -18.39
C PRO A 60 23.64 20.71 -17.40
N SER A 61 23.33 21.96 -17.80
CA SER A 61 23.52 23.13 -16.93
C SER A 61 22.54 23.15 -15.75
N ARG A 62 21.35 22.56 -15.92
CA ARG A 62 20.30 22.44 -14.90
C ARG A 62 20.18 21.04 -14.30
N ALA A 63 21.05 20.12 -14.69
CA ALA A 63 20.99 18.71 -14.27
C ALA A 63 20.98 18.55 -12.75
N LYS A 64 21.81 19.30 -12.00
CA LYS A 64 21.84 19.21 -10.52
C LYS A 64 20.51 19.60 -9.89
N GLN A 65 19.87 20.66 -10.38
CA GLN A 65 18.56 21.13 -9.88
C GLN A 65 17.47 20.12 -10.24
N ALA A 66 17.44 19.64 -11.48
CA ALA A 66 16.46 18.65 -11.91
C ALA A 66 16.60 17.31 -11.16
N GLN A 67 17.82 16.88 -10.82
CA GLN A 67 18.05 15.68 -10.00
C GLN A 67 17.57 15.86 -8.55
N GLN A 68 17.68 17.07 -7.99
CA GLN A 68 17.08 17.37 -6.68
C GLN A 68 15.55 17.33 -6.73
N GLU A 69 14.93 17.92 -7.76
CA GLU A 69 13.48 17.85 -7.99
C GLU A 69 12.99 16.40 -8.08
N VAL A 70 13.71 15.54 -8.82
CA VAL A 70 13.41 14.11 -8.94
C VAL A 70 13.38 13.41 -7.57
N ARG A 71 14.37 13.67 -6.71
CA ARG A 71 14.43 13.10 -5.35
C ARG A 71 13.28 13.59 -4.47
N ILE A 72 12.95 14.88 -4.53
CA ILE A 72 11.83 15.46 -3.77
C ILE A 72 10.51 14.81 -4.19
N PHE A 73 10.25 14.69 -5.49
CA PHE A 73 9.04 14.04 -5.99
C PHE A 73 8.98 12.55 -5.66
N ALA A 74 10.12 11.86 -5.61
CA ALA A 74 10.16 10.46 -5.19
C ALA A 74 9.85 10.28 -3.70
N GLY A 75 10.36 11.14 -2.82
CA GLY A 75 9.97 11.15 -1.40
C GLY A 75 8.46 11.36 -1.23
N GLU A 76 7.89 12.33 -1.96
CA GLU A 76 6.44 12.57 -1.93
C GLU A 76 5.63 11.37 -2.47
N LEU A 77 6.15 10.66 -3.46
CA LEU A 77 5.54 9.45 -4.00
C LEU A 77 5.52 8.31 -2.96
N VAL A 78 6.60 8.13 -2.19
CA VAL A 78 6.66 7.18 -1.06
C VAL A 78 5.59 7.52 -0.02
N ARG A 79 5.52 8.79 0.40
CA ARG A 79 4.50 9.26 1.35
C ARG A 79 3.08 9.01 0.85
N THR A 80 2.82 9.31 -0.42
CA THR A 80 1.52 9.10 -1.07
C THR A 80 1.15 7.62 -1.09
N ARG A 81 2.09 6.72 -1.39
CA ARG A 81 1.89 5.26 -1.37
C ARG A 81 1.61 4.75 0.05
N LYS A 82 2.40 5.16 1.05
CA LYS A 82 2.17 4.83 2.46
C LYS A 82 0.80 5.32 2.92
N ALA A 83 0.41 6.55 2.56
CA ALA A 83 -0.92 7.09 2.86
C ALA A 83 -2.05 6.29 2.20
N SER A 84 -1.92 5.93 0.92
CA SER A 84 -2.89 5.09 0.22
C SER A 84 -3.03 3.71 0.87
N GLN A 85 -1.92 3.07 1.26
CA GLN A 85 -1.93 1.79 1.95
C GLN A 85 -2.66 1.88 3.29
N ARG A 86 -2.38 2.91 4.10
CA ARG A 86 -3.10 3.17 5.36
C ARG A 86 -4.61 3.32 5.15
N LEU A 87 -5.03 4.08 4.14
CA LEU A 87 -6.46 4.25 3.84
C LEU A 87 -7.12 2.95 3.37
N VAL A 88 -6.43 2.12 2.59
CA VAL A 88 -6.92 0.80 2.15
C VAL A 88 -7.09 -0.14 3.34
N THR A 89 -6.10 -0.20 4.24
CA THR A 89 -6.21 -0.99 5.48
C THR A 89 -7.35 -0.50 6.35
N THR A 90 -7.48 0.83 6.50
CA THR A 90 -8.58 1.46 7.25
C THR A 90 -9.95 1.12 6.66
N LYS A 91 -10.07 1.09 5.32
CA LYS A 91 -11.30 0.67 4.66
C LYS A 91 -11.62 -0.79 4.95
N ALA A 92 -10.60 -1.66 4.93
CA ALA A 92 -10.77 -3.08 5.23
C ALA A 92 -11.22 -3.31 6.68
N THR A 93 -10.61 -2.64 7.66
CA THR A 93 -11.04 -2.73 9.07
C THR A 93 -12.46 -2.21 9.25
N LEU A 94 -12.84 -1.11 8.60
CA LEU A 94 -14.20 -0.58 8.65
C LEU A 94 -15.24 -1.54 8.04
N ASN A 95 -14.91 -2.22 6.94
CA ASN A 95 -15.77 -3.26 6.35
C ASN A 95 -15.89 -4.49 7.27
N SER A 96 -14.81 -4.89 7.94
CA SER A 96 -14.84 -5.95 8.95
C SER A 96 -15.81 -5.59 10.08
N VAL A 97 -15.71 -4.39 10.63
CA VAL A 97 -16.64 -3.86 11.63
C VAL A 97 -18.08 -3.87 11.10
N GLN A 98 -18.32 -3.49 9.84
CA GLN A 98 -19.65 -3.54 9.24
C GLN A 98 -20.26 -4.95 9.28
N MET A 99 -19.47 -5.95 8.92
CA MET A 99 -19.90 -7.34 8.89
C MET A 99 -20.20 -7.85 10.30
N GLN A 100 -19.28 -7.63 11.24
CA GLN A 100 -19.42 -8.07 12.64
C GLN A 100 -20.61 -7.37 13.34
N VAL A 101 -20.84 -6.09 13.08
CA VAL A 101 -22.02 -5.37 13.59
C VAL A 101 -23.32 -5.94 13.00
N SER A 102 -23.34 -6.22 11.70
CA SER A 102 -24.51 -6.82 11.03
C SER A 102 -24.82 -8.20 11.58
N GLU A 103 -23.78 -9.00 11.84
CA GLU A 103 -23.87 -10.30 12.50
C GLU A 103 -24.44 -10.16 13.92
N ALA A 104 -23.91 -9.25 14.74
CA ALA A 104 -24.39 -9.03 16.12
C ALA A 104 -25.90 -8.68 16.15
N PHE A 105 -26.37 -7.85 15.22
CA PHE A 105 -27.80 -7.54 15.09
C PHE A 105 -28.63 -8.72 14.57
N ALA A 106 -28.08 -9.56 13.70
CA ALA A 106 -28.74 -10.77 13.23
C ALA A 106 -28.89 -11.81 14.34
N VAL A 107 -27.82 -12.03 15.12
CA VAL A 107 -27.83 -12.90 16.32
C VAL A 107 -28.88 -12.42 17.31
N ARG A 108 -28.96 -11.11 17.59
CA ARG A 108 -30.04 -10.55 18.44
C ARG A 108 -31.44 -10.90 17.96
N LYS A 109 -31.66 -10.87 16.63
CA LYS A 109 -32.98 -11.17 16.06
C LYS A 109 -33.36 -12.64 16.24
N ILE A 110 -32.38 -13.54 16.24
CA ILE A 110 -32.56 -14.99 16.35
C ILE A 110 -32.64 -15.41 17.82
N GLU A 111 -31.64 -15.02 18.62
CA GLU A 111 -31.44 -15.47 20.00
C GLU A 111 -32.11 -14.54 21.04
N GLY A 112 -32.51 -13.32 20.63
CA GLY A 112 -33.09 -12.31 21.52
C GLY A 112 -32.06 -11.54 22.36
N SER A 113 -30.82 -12.01 22.45
CA SER A 113 -29.70 -11.38 23.16
C SER A 113 -28.61 -10.92 22.19
N ILE A 114 -27.90 -9.83 22.55
CA ILE A 114 -26.65 -9.44 21.89
C ILE A 114 -25.50 -9.99 22.73
N ARG A 115 -24.52 -10.60 22.06
CA ARG A 115 -23.22 -10.89 22.67
C ARG A 115 -22.29 -9.69 22.47
N ALA A 116 -21.68 -9.23 23.55
CA ALA A 116 -20.62 -8.23 23.46
C ALA A 116 -19.42 -8.81 22.69
N SER A 117 -18.84 -8.00 21.81
CA SER A 117 -17.69 -8.38 20.98
C SER A 117 -16.48 -7.49 21.26
N VAL A 118 -15.47 -8.11 21.88
CA VAL A 118 -14.15 -7.50 22.11
C VAL A 118 -13.45 -7.18 20.78
N GLY A 119 -13.69 -7.99 19.74
CA GLY A 119 -13.13 -7.76 18.40
C GLY A 119 -13.64 -6.46 17.77
N ILE A 120 -14.96 -6.25 17.78
CA ILE A 120 -15.58 -5.00 17.29
C ILE A 120 -15.04 -3.81 18.09
N MET A 121 -14.91 -3.96 19.40
CA MET A 121 -14.39 -2.91 20.28
C MET A 121 -12.96 -2.49 19.92
N LYS A 122 -12.06 -3.46 19.69
CA LYS A 122 -10.67 -3.20 19.29
C LYS A 122 -10.60 -2.50 17.93
N ASP A 123 -11.33 -3.00 16.94
CA ASP A 123 -11.32 -2.43 15.59
C ASP A 123 -11.86 -1.00 15.59
N VAL A 124 -12.97 -0.75 16.31
CA VAL A 124 -13.54 0.61 16.46
C VAL A 124 -12.56 1.55 17.20
N ASN A 125 -11.85 1.07 18.23
CA ASN A 125 -10.84 1.88 18.92
C ASN A 125 -9.70 2.27 17.96
N SER A 126 -9.20 1.34 17.14
CA SER A 126 -8.17 1.63 16.13
C SER A 126 -8.64 2.70 15.12
N LEU A 127 -9.92 2.67 14.74
CA LEU A 127 -10.51 3.61 13.79
C LEU A 127 -10.73 5.01 14.40
N ILE A 128 -10.96 5.11 15.71
CA ILE A 128 -11.09 6.40 16.42
C ILE A 128 -9.76 7.17 16.43
N ARG A 129 -8.64 6.45 16.51
CA ARG A 129 -7.28 7.04 16.51
C ARG A 129 -6.94 7.73 15.19
N LEU A 130 -7.67 7.46 14.10
CA LEU A 130 -7.47 8.11 12.81
C LEU A 130 -8.17 9.47 12.77
N PRO A 131 -7.44 10.61 12.63
CA PRO A 131 -8.01 11.96 12.73
C PRO A 131 -9.18 12.21 11.78
N VAL A 132 -9.15 11.58 10.60
CA VAL A 132 -10.17 11.74 9.55
C VAL A 132 -11.51 11.09 9.92
N LEU A 133 -11.50 10.11 10.84
CA LEU A 133 -12.65 9.28 11.22
C LEU A 133 -13.09 9.47 12.68
N THR A 134 -12.27 10.10 13.53
CA THR A 134 -12.46 10.23 14.98
C THR A 134 -13.88 10.65 15.38
N GLY A 135 -14.44 11.69 14.74
CA GLY A 135 -15.78 12.19 15.07
C GLY A 135 -16.88 11.15 14.87
N THR A 136 -16.94 10.57 13.67
CA THR A 136 -17.98 9.60 13.31
C THR A 136 -17.78 8.24 13.97
N MET A 137 -16.54 7.82 14.22
CA MET A 137 -16.25 6.54 14.89
C MET A 137 -16.51 6.61 16.39
N ARG A 138 -16.34 7.78 17.01
CA ARG A 138 -16.79 8.03 18.39
C ARG A 138 -18.31 7.96 18.48
N GLU A 139 -19.04 8.53 17.53
CA GLU A 139 -20.50 8.39 17.48
C GLU A 139 -20.93 6.93 17.29
N LEU A 140 -20.28 6.21 16.36
CA LEU A 140 -20.53 4.78 16.15
C LEU A 140 -20.27 3.97 17.43
N SER A 141 -19.17 4.23 18.14
CA SER A 141 -18.84 3.58 19.41
C SER A 141 -19.94 3.78 20.46
N VAL A 142 -20.44 5.01 20.60
CA VAL A 142 -21.56 5.30 21.52
C VAL A 142 -22.83 4.53 21.14
N GLU A 143 -23.17 4.43 19.85
CA GLU A 143 -24.33 3.66 19.41
C GLU A 143 -24.16 2.15 19.62
N LEU A 144 -22.95 1.63 19.42
CA LEU A 144 -22.63 0.22 19.68
C LEU A 144 -22.65 -0.12 21.18
N MET A 145 -22.20 0.80 22.05
CA MET A 145 -22.35 0.67 23.52
C MET A 145 -23.82 0.64 23.92
N LYS A 146 -24.63 1.58 23.42
CA LYS A 146 -26.08 1.62 23.68
C LYS A 146 -26.80 0.37 23.18
N ALA A 147 -26.31 -0.25 22.11
CA ALA A 147 -26.83 -1.51 21.60
C ALA A 147 -26.39 -2.72 22.43
N GLY A 148 -25.39 -2.59 23.31
CA GLY A 148 -24.79 -3.68 24.08
C GLY A 148 -23.86 -4.57 23.24
N ILE A 149 -23.41 -4.08 22.08
CA ILE A 149 -22.50 -4.81 21.17
C ILE A 149 -21.05 -4.69 21.64
N ILE A 150 -20.70 -3.56 22.24
CA ILE A 150 -19.40 -3.36 22.89
C ILE A 150 -19.66 -2.96 24.33
N GLU A 151 -18.73 -3.32 25.21
CA GLU A 151 -18.77 -2.94 26.61
C GLU A 151 -18.39 -1.46 26.78
N GLU A 152 -18.73 -0.87 27.92
CA GLU A 152 -18.27 0.49 28.24
C GLU A 152 -16.76 0.53 28.13
N MET A 153 -16.23 1.41 27.27
CA MET A 153 -14.80 1.60 27.12
C MET A 153 -14.28 2.08 28.48
N ILE A 154 -13.67 1.17 29.25
CA ILE A 154 -12.74 1.58 30.29
C ILE A 154 -11.62 2.28 29.52
N ASP A 155 -11.30 3.52 29.90
CA ASP A 155 -10.13 4.27 29.41
C ASP A 155 -8.84 3.56 29.88
N GLU A 156 -8.71 2.29 29.53
CA GLU A 156 -7.46 1.55 29.60
C GLU A 156 -6.56 2.14 28.53
N THR A 157 -5.73 3.07 28.97
CA THR A 157 -4.47 3.42 28.34
C THR A 157 -3.72 2.14 27.97
N LEU A 158 -3.83 1.71 26.71
CA LEU A 158 -3.20 0.51 26.16
C LEU A 158 -2.79 0.76 24.69
N PRO A 159 -1.69 0.14 24.25
CA PRO A 159 -0.35 0.71 24.16
C PRO A 159 -0.19 1.61 22.93
N GLU A 160 0.90 2.38 22.96
CA GLU A 160 1.45 3.21 21.90
C GLU A 160 1.92 2.42 20.66
N ASP A 161 1.25 1.33 20.26
CA ASP A 161 1.67 0.50 19.12
C ASP A 161 1.21 1.04 17.76
N MET A 162 0.72 2.28 17.74
CA MET A 162 0.76 3.11 16.55
C MET A 162 1.72 4.25 16.83
N ASP A 163 2.95 3.86 17.16
CA ASP A 163 4.15 4.49 16.67
C ASP A 163 3.82 5.04 15.27
N MET A 164 3.40 6.30 15.24
CA MET A 164 3.50 7.12 14.05
C MET A 164 4.99 7.29 13.86
N LEU A 165 5.62 6.22 13.36
CA LEU A 165 6.94 6.26 12.80
C LEU A 165 6.87 7.38 11.77
N GLU A 166 7.34 8.55 12.18
CA GLU A 166 8.26 9.34 11.39
C GLU A 166 9.38 8.38 10.98
N ASP A 167 9.06 7.45 10.07
CA ASP A 167 10.04 6.81 9.23
C ASP A 167 10.59 7.99 8.42
N GLU A 168 11.69 8.54 8.90
CA GLU A 168 12.64 9.25 8.06
C GLU A 168 12.72 8.43 6.77
N GLU A 169 12.26 8.99 5.64
CA GLU A 169 12.21 8.25 4.39
C GLU A 169 13.61 7.75 4.10
N GLY A 170 13.86 6.46 4.38
CA GLY A 170 15.18 5.89 4.18
C GLY A 170 15.57 6.15 2.74
N GLU A 171 16.76 6.72 2.52
CA GLU A 171 17.21 7.07 1.17
C GLU A 171 17.10 5.88 0.20
N GLY A 172 17.20 4.64 0.72
CA GLY A 172 16.95 3.41 -0.02
C GLY A 172 15.52 3.17 -0.50
N GLU A 173 14.47 3.61 0.23
CA GLU A 173 13.09 3.56 -0.26
C GLU A 173 12.89 4.52 -1.43
N ILE A 174 13.46 5.72 -1.32
CA ILE A 174 13.41 6.74 -2.39
C ILE A 174 14.13 6.22 -3.64
N GLU A 175 15.33 5.66 -3.48
CA GLU A 175 16.11 5.10 -4.60
C GLU A 175 15.40 3.92 -5.26
N LYS A 176 14.78 3.04 -4.46
CA LYS A 176 13.97 1.94 -4.98
C LYS A 176 12.81 2.44 -5.85
N VAL A 177 12.04 3.42 -5.36
CA VAL A 177 10.91 3.98 -6.09
C VAL A 177 11.36 4.72 -7.36
N LEU A 178 12.49 5.43 -7.31
CA LEU A 178 13.09 6.03 -8.50
C LEU A 178 13.48 4.97 -9.54
N GLY A 179 14.09 3.88 -9.09
CA GLY A 179 14.41 2.73 -9.92
C GLY A 179 13.17 2.14 -10.59
N GLU A 180 12.09 1.92 -9.84
CA GLU A 180 10.81 1.42 -10.37
C GLU A 180 10.24 2.35 -11.45
N VAL A 181 10.07 3.64 -11.13
CA VAL A 181 9.40 4.61 -12.02
C VAL A 181 10.21 4.88 -13.29
N LEU A 182 11.53 4.96 -13.20
CA LEU A 182 12.39 5.23 -14.34
C LEU A 182 12.66 3.97 -15.19
N LYS A 183 12.61 2.77 -14.59
CA LYS A 183 12.70 1.49 -15.33
C LYS A 183 11.40 1.11 -16.04
N GLU A 184 10.22 1.36 -15.46
CA GLU A 184 8.92 1.14 -16.13
C GLU A 184 8.85 1.82 -17.52
N LYS A 185 9.59 2.91 -17.72
CA LYS A 185 9.68 3.64 -18.99
C LYS A 185 10.78 3.14 -19.93
N LYS A 186 11.74 2.33 -19.47
CA LYS A 186 12.66 1.59 -20.36
C LYS A 186 12.00 0.34 -20.94
N GLU A 187 10.89 -0.13 -20.36
CA GLU A 187 10.14 -1.29 -20.81
C GLU A 187 8.76 -1.00 -21.46
N PRO A 188 8.57 -0.01 -22.36
CA PRO A 188 7.51 -0.08 -23.36
C PRO A 188 8.13 -0.69 -24.64
N ALA A 189 8.71 -1.88 -24.51
CA ALA A 189 8.85 -2.79 -25.63
C ALA A 189 7.75 -3.84 -25.43
N LEU A 190 6.84 -3.92 -26.39
CA LEU A 190 5.75 -4.89 -26.44
C LEU A 190 6.23 -6.28 -26.03
N PRO A 191 5.39 -7.15 -25.42
CA PRO A 191 5.72 -8.55 -25.32
C PRO A 191 5.81 -9.10 -26.75
N THR A 192 7.04 -9.21 -27.26
CA THR A 192 7.32 -10.02 -28.42
C THR A 192 6.97 -11.44 -28.01
N THR A 193 5.81 -11.90 -28.47
CA THR A 193 5.48 -13.32 -28.51
C THR A 193 6.71 -14.07 -29.03
N PRO A 194 7.24 -15.08 -28.31
CA PRO A 194 8.30 -15.90 -28.86
C PRO A 194 7.69 -16.74 -29.98
N LEU A 195 7.78 -16.22 -31.21
CA LEU A 195 7.74 -17.06 -32.40
C LEU A 195 9.01 -17.92 -32.36
N PRO A 196 8.92 -19.24 -32.61
CA PRO A 196 10.05 -20.13 -32.48
C PRO A 196 11.16 -19.69 -33.44
N GLU A 197 12.35 -19.40 -32.91
CA GLU A 197 13.52 -19.13 -33.72
C GLU A 197 13.90 -20.38 -34.52
N PRO A 198 14.19 -20.24 -35.82
CA PRO A 198 14.81 -21.30 -36.59
C PRO A 198 16.28 -21.42 -36.18
N GLU A 199 16.68 -22.62 -35.76
CA GLU A 199 18.05 -23.00 -35.43
C GLU A 199 19.04 -22.56 -36.52
N LYS A 200 20.02 -21.73 -36.15
CA LYS A 200 21.27 -21.49 -36.89
C LYS A 200 22.41 -21.12 -35.92
N PRO A 201 23.67 -21.40 -36.30
CA PRO A 201 24.64 -22.10 -35.46
C PRO A 201 25.48 -21.21 -34.52
N VAL A 202 26.09 -21.88 -33.55
CA VAL A 202 27.08 -21.41 -32.57
C VAL A 202 28.09 -20.45 -33.20
N ALA A 203 28.25 -19.28 -32.57
CA ALA A 203 29.28 -18.30 -32.90
C ALA A 203 30.66 -18.83 -32.48
N GLU A 204 31.61 -18.77 -33.42
CA GLU A 204 33.04 -18.87 -33.21
C GLU A 204 33.50 -17.81 -32.21
N GLU A 205 34.22 -18.24 -31.17
CA GLU A 205 35.12 -17.37 -30.41
C GLU A 205 36.28 -17.01 -31.34
N GLU A 206 36.42 -15.73 -31.67
CA GLU A 206 37.67 -15.17 -32.21
C GLU A 206 38.72 -15.26 -31.08
N GLU A 207 39.38 -16.41 -30.94
CA GLU A 207 40.69 -16.52 -30.31
C GLU A 207 41.71 -15.93 -31.29
N ASP A 208 42.38 -14.86 -30.90
CA ASP A 208 43.45 -14.21 -31.66
C ASP A 208 44.48 -15.26 -32.13
N GLU A 209 44.70 -15.37 -33.45
CA GLU A 209 45.58 -16.38 -34.08
C GLU A 209 47.03 -16.34 -33.56
N GLU A 210 47.46 -15.23 -32.96
CA GLU A 210 48.80 -15.08 -32.35
C GLU A 210 48.95 -15.89 -31.04
N ASP A 211 47.86 -16.15 -30.30
CA ASP A 211 47.93 -16.86 -29.00
C ASP A 211 47.93 -18.40 -29.20
N ALA A 212 47.30 -18.88 -30.28
CA ALA A 212 47.31 -20.29 -30.66
C ALA A 212 48.70 -20.78 -31.12
N GLU A 213 49.44 -19.95 -31.88
CA GLU A 213 50.81 -20.27 -32.30
C GLU A 213 51.79 -20.32 -31.12
N ALA A 214 51.68 -19.37 -30.19
CA ALA A 214 52.50 -19.34 -28.97
C ALA A 214 52.24 -20.56 -28.06
N MET A 215 50.98 -21.00 -27.97
CA MET A 215 50.59 -22.18 -27.20
C MET A 215 51.11 -23.48 -27.86
N MET A 216 51.08 -23.57 -29.19
CA MET A 216 51.58 -24.73 -29.93
C MET A 216 53.10 -24.87 -29.86
N ASP A 217 53.86 -23.77 -29.88
CA ASP A 217 55.32 -23.82 -29.73
C ASP A 217 55.75 -24.17 -28.31
N GLN A 218 54.99 -23.75 -27.27
CA GLN A 218 55.21 -24.24 -25.91
C GLN A 218 54.97 -25.76 -25.79
N MET A 219 53.97 -26.30 -26.49
CA MET A 219 53.71 -27.74 -26.49
C MET A 219 54.82 -28.51 -27.23
N ARG A 220 55.31 -28.00 -28.36
CA ARG A 220 56.44 -28.60 -29.10
C ARG A 220 57.72 -28.64 -28.26
N ASN A 221 58.07 -27.54 -27.59
CA ASN A 221 59.24 -27.49 -26.71
C ASN A 221 59.15 -28.45 -25.52
N ARG A 222 57.94 -28.64 -24.96
CA ARG A 222 57.70 -29.64 -23.90
C ARG A 222 57.84 -31.07 -24.41
N LEU A 223 57.41 -31.36 -25.63
CA LEU A 223 57.51 -32.69 -26.23
C LEU A 223 58.95 -33.03 -26.63
N ASP A 224 59.73 -32.06 -27.10
CA ASP A 224 61.16 -32.27 -27.41
C ASP A 224 62.00 -32.45 -26.14
N ALA A 225 61.65 -31.78 -25.04
CA ALA A 225 62.29 -32.00 -23.73
C ALA A 225 62.05 -33.40 -23.15
N LEU A 226 61.01 -34.11 -23.62
CA LEU A 226 60.73 -35.51 -23.25
C LEU A 226 61.35 -36.52 -24.23
N ARG A 227 61.95 -36.04 -25.32
CA ARG A 227 62.53 -36.86 -26.39
C ARG A 227 64.07 -36.83 -26.38
N SER A 228 64.70 -36.13 -25.43
CA SER A 228 66.14 -36.20 -25.12
C SER A 228 66.44 -36.98 -23.87
#